data_AF-A0A1Y1NI01-F1
#
_entry.id   AF-A0A1Y1NI01-F1
#
_cell.length_a   1.000
_cell.length_b   1.000
_cell.length_c   1.000
_cell.angle_alpha   90.00
_cell.angle_beta   90.00
_cell.angle_gamma   90.00
#
_symmetry.space_group_name_H-M   'P 1'
#
loop_
_entity.id
_entity.type
_entity.pdbx_description
1 polymer ?
#
loop_
_entity_poly.entity_id
_entity_poly.type
_entity_poly.pdbx_seq_one_letter_code
_entity_poly.pdbx_strand_id
1 'polypeptide(L)'
;SRTLQMDSEAFSVERVSQALKDVGFYSEDDKDVGSRVSEMKRPFLSADGLEFYKNNFLQDARIRSVLEAFFPWCGLARYQKFHADPGHIFQFRGGGEKAGQHVLVAQLWGNGSEVIYYYRSHNHALPGVKASNGLWEVPYAALEDAGCSECLRISFRHGGWTIQDARTAFGYERGTPIATVFATREVIARWTRLKVPNSKDVISKVRELESVNPKIGLHIECEDSFENI
;
A
#
# COMPACT_ATOMS: atom_id res chain seq x y z
N SER A 1 -23.61 13.15 -18.08
CA SER A 1 -22.61 13.53 -17.07
C SER A 1 -23.32 13.70 -15.75
N ARG A 2 -23.17 12.78 -14.80
CA ARG A 2 -23.78 12.87 -13.46
C ARG A 2 -22.63 13.15 -12.50
N THR A 3 -22.43 14.43 -12.19
CA THR A 3 -21.52 14.83 -11.12
C THR A 3 -22.19 14.43 -9.81
N LEU A 4 -21.80 13.28 -9.27
CA LEU A 4 -22.10 12.95 -7.89
C LEU A 4 -21.20 13.84 -7.03
N GLN A 5 -21.78 14.93 -6.54
CA GLN A 5 -21.23 15.65 -5.40
C GLN A 5 -21.44 14.72 -4.20
N MET A 6 -20.44 13.86 -3.93
CA MET A 6 -20.39 13.09 -2.70
C MET A 6 -20.16 14.08 -1.57
N ASP A 7 -21.18 14.29 -0.74
CA ASP A 7 -20.96 14.80 0.60
C ASP A 7 -19.85 13.97 1.23
N SER A 8 -18.82 14.65 1.74
CA SER A 8 -17.70 14.03 2.42
C SER A 8 -18.19 13.44 3.75
N GLU A 9 -18.78 12.25 3.69
CA GLU A 9 -19.00 11.45 4.89
C GLU A 9 -17.67 11.26 5.60
N ALA A 10 -17.68 11.46 6.92
CA ALA A 10 -16.49 11.33 7.74
C ALA A 10 -15.89 9.92 7.64
N PHE A 11 -14.57 9.83 7.81
CA PHE A 11 -13.87 8.57 7.93
C PHE A 11 -14.49 7.67 9.01
N SER A 12 -14.69 6.39 8.69
CA SER A 12 -15.01 5.33 9.65
C SER A 12 -14.40 4.00 9.20
N VAL A 13 -14.04 3.16 10.16
CA VAL A 13 -13.45 1.84 9.88
C VAL A 13 -14.45 0.94 9.16
N GLU A 14 -15.74 1.05 9.50
CA GLU A 14 -16.83 0.28 8.91
C GLU A 14 -16.97 0.59 7.41
N ARG A 15 -16.91 1.87 7.03
CA ARG A 15 -17.00 2.30 5.63
C ARG A 15 -15.80 1.83 4.82
N VAL A 16 -14.59 1.97 5.37
CA VAL A 16 -13.39 1.42 4.73
C VAL A 16 -13.52 -0.09 4.58
N SER A 17 -14.04 -0.77 5.60
CA SER A 17 -14.18 -2.21 5.58
C SER A 17 -15.14 -2.69 4.50
N GLN A 18 -16.29 -2.00 4.39
CA GLN A 18 -17.27 -2.26 3.36
C GLN A 18 -16.70 -2.01 1.96
N ALA A 19 -15.96 -0.90 1.76
CA ALA A 19 -15.32 -0.59 0.50
C ALA A 19 -14.28 -1.65 0.08
N LEU A 20 -13.42 -2.08 1.01
CA LEU A 20 -12.45 -3.16 0.75
C LEU A 20 -13.13 -4.49 0.37
N LYS A 21 -14.30 -4.77 0.94
CA LYS A 21 -15.08 -5.96 0.60
C LYS A 21 -15.73 -5.86 -0.78
N ASP A 22 -16.44 -4.75 -1.02
CA ASP A 22 -17.30 -4.60 -2.19
C ASP A 22 -16.53 -4.24 -3.46
N VAL A 23 -15.56 -3.34 -3.33
CA VAL A 23 -14.86 -2.72 -4.47
C VAL A 23 -13.35 -2.93 -4.45
N GLY A 24 -12.79 -3.34 -3.32
CA GLY A 24 -11.38 -3.74 -3.19
C GLY A 24 -10.43 -2.62 -2.76
N PHE A 25 -10.90 -1.38 -2.65
CA PHE A 25 -10.10 -0.23 -2.23
C PHE A 25 -10.94 0.87 -1.60
N TYR A 26 -10.26 1.76 -0.88
CA TYR A 26 -10.78 2.99 -0.31
C TYR A 26 -9.80 4.13 -0.57
N SER A 27 -10.31 5.35 -0.71
CA SER A 27 -9.50 6.54 -0.99
C SER A 27 -10.08 7.80 -0.35
N GLU A 28 -9.21 8.70 0.09
CA GLU A 28 -9.55 10.05 0.53
C GLU A 28 -8.52 11.06 0.03
N ASP A 29 -8.99 12.26 -0.32
CA ASP A 29 -8.13 13.42 -0.53
C ASP A 29 -7.60 13.93 0.81
N ASP A 30 -6.31 14.26 0.86
CA ASP A 30 -5.65 14.78 2.04
C ASP A 30 -4.46 15.65 1.61
N LYS A 31 -4.66 16.97 1.72
CA LYS A 31 -3.66 17.95 1.29
C LYS A 31 -2.37 17.90 2.10
N ASP A 32 -2.47 17.53 3.38
CA ASP A 32 -1.32 17.48 4.27
C ASP A 32 -0.47 16.25 3.98
N VAL A 33 -1.09 15.14 3.54
CA VAL A 33 -0.37 14.01 2.94
C VAL A 33 0.41 14.44 1.70
N GLY A 34 -0.20 15.23 0.81
CA GLY A 34 0.46 15.69 -0.42
C GLY A 34 1.76 16.47 -0.16
N SER A 35 1.73 17.37 0.83
CA SER A 35 2.93 18.10 1.28
C SER A 35 3.99 17.14 1.84
N ARG A 36 3.61 16.24 2.74
CA ARG A 36 4.53 15.28 3.38
C ARG A 36 5.21 14.35 2.38
N VAL A 37 4.45 13.85 1.39
CA VAL A 37 5.01 12.98 0.32
C VAL A 37 6.05 13.72 -0.53
N SER A 38 5.87 15.03 -0.73
CA SER A 38 6.81 15.86 -1.50
C SER A 38 8.12 16.12 -0.75
N GLU A 39 8.07 16.17 0.57
CA GLU A 39 9.25 16.37 1.44
C GLU A 39 10.05 15.08 1.66
N MET A 40 9.41 13.91 1.54
CA MET A 40 10.06 12.63 1.78
C MET A 40 11.16 12.32 0.74
N LYS A 41 12.39 12.23 1.22
CA LYS A 41 13.58 11.88 0.43
C LYS A 41 14.01 10.43 0.67
N ARG A 42 14.69 9.84 -0.31
CA ARG A 42 15.30 8.50 -0.17
C ARG A 42 16.56 8.56 0.71
N PRO A 43 16.94 7.48 1.40
CA PRO A 43 16.38 6.11 1.37
C PRO A 43 15.18 5.90 2.31
N PHE A 44 14.28 4.98 1.98
CA PHE A 44 13.09 4.68 2.80
C PHE A 44 13.40 3.90 4.08
N LEU A 45 14.47 3.09 4.08
CA LEU A 45 14.88 2.28 5.22
C LEU A 45 16.03 2.94 6.02
N SER A 46 16.29 4.24 5.80
CA SER A 46 17.13 5.04 6.69
C SER A 46 16.36 5.41 7.97
N ALA A 47 17.05 5.96 8.98
CA ALA A 47 16.40 6.46 10.19
C ALA A 47 15.30 7.51 9.88
N ASP A 48 15.57 8.45 8.97
CA ASP A 48 14.59 9.46 8.53
C ASP A 48 13.40 8.84 7.79
N GLY A 49 13.66 7.84 6.94
CA GLY A 49 12.58 7.15 6.23
C GLY A 49 11.71 6.30 7.14
N LEU A 50 12.30 5.66 8.14
CA LEU A 50 11.56 4.95 9.17
C LEU A 50 10.78 5.90 10.10
N GLU A 51 11.30 7.10 10.37
CA GLU A 51 10.56 8.15 11.07
C GLU A 51 9.37 8.65 10.23
N PHE A 52 9.55 8.80 8.91
CA PHE A 52 8.43 9.10 8.02
C PHE A 52 7.38 8.00 8.06
N TYR A 53 7.79 6.72 8.00
CA TYR A 53 6.87 5.59 8.12
C TYR A 53 6.09 5.62 9.44
N LYS A 54 6.79 5.87 10.56
CA LYS A 54 6.19 6.00 11.89
C LYS A 54 5.04 7.01 11.87
N ASN A 55 5.34 8.23 11.40
CA ASN A 55 4.44 9.37 11.53
C ASN A 55 3.27 9.32 10.54
N ASN A 56 3.44 8.68 9.38
CA ASN A 56 2.47 8.73 8.28
C ASN A 56 1.72 7.43 8.01
N PHE A 57 2.16 6.30 8.57
CA PHE A 57 1.46 5.02 8.45
C PHE A 57 1.17 4.41 9.81
N LEU A 58 2.18 4.27 10.67
CA LEU A 58 2.03 3.56 11.94
C LEU A 58 1.22 4.37 12.98
N GLN A 59 1.40 5.68 13.00
CA GLN A 59 0.70 6.60 13.91
C GLN A 59 -0.46 7.35 13.26
N ASP A 60 -0.65 7.25 11.93
CA ASP A 60 -1.86 7.77 11.29
C ASP A 60 -3.06 6.95 11.79
N ALA A 61 -3.94 7.60 12.56
CA ALA A 61 -5.05 6.93 13.21
C ALA A 61 -5.99 6.25 12.20
N ARG A 62 -6.14 6.79 10.98
CA ARG A 62 -7.02 6.23 9.96
C ARG A 62 -6.46 4.91 9.45
N ILE A 63 -5.19 4.89 9.05
CA ILE A 63 -4.52 3.68 8.54
C ILE A 63 -4.41 2.64 9.65
N ARG A 64 -3.92 3.05 10.83
CA ARG A 64 -3.74 2.17 11.98
C ARG A 64 -5.05 1.50 12.40
N SER A 65 -6.13 2.26 12.56
CA SER A 65 -7.42 1.70 13.00
C SER A 65 -8.00 0.70 12.00
N VAL A 66 -7.78 0.89 10.70
CA VAL A 66 -8.17 -0.10 9.68
C VAL A 66 -7.32 -1.37 9.83
N LEU A 67 -6.00 -1.27 9.90
CA LEU A 67 -5.12 -2.44 10.04
C LEU A 67 -5.44 -3.26 11.30
N GLU A 68 -5.70 -2.60 12.43
CA GLU A 68 -6.03 -3.24 13.70
C GLU A 68 -7.42 -3.90 13.72
N ALA A 69 -8.35 -3.40 12.91
CA ALA A 69 -9.68 -4.00 12.76
C ALA A 69 -9.64 -5.22 11.81
N PHE A 70 -8.82 -5.14 10.76
CA PHE A 70 -8.70 -6.21 9.76
C PHE A 70 -7.84 -7.38 10.22
N PHE A 71 -6.80 -7.11 11.01
CA PHE A 71 -5.83 -8.11 11.39
C PHE A 71 -5.66 -8.17 12.91
N PRO A 72 -5.72 -9.38 13.51
CA PRO A 72 -5.26 -9.57 14.89
C PRO A 72 -3.80 -9.15 15.05
N TRP A 73 -2.99 -9.39 14.01
CA TRP A 73 -1.63 -8.92 13.86
C TRP A 73 -1.26 -8.85 12.38
N CYS A 74 -0.50 -7.82 11.98
CA CYS A 74 0.14 -7.75 10.66
C CYS A 74 1.57 -7.24 10.76
N GLY A 75 2.38 -7.50 9.73
CA GLY A 75 3.75 -7.01 9.62
C GLY A 75 3.96 -6.20 8.35
N LEU A 76 4.79 -5.16 8.43
CA LEU A 76 5.27 -4.43 7.26
C LEU A 76 6.21 -5.32 6.43
N ALA A 77 5.79 -5.63 5.21
CA ALA A 77 6.51 -6.52 4.30
C ALA A 77 7.13 -5.79 3.10
N ARG A 78 6.64 -4.58 2.79
CA ARG A 78 7.19 -3.73 1.73
C ARG A 78 7.04 -2.27 2.10
N TYR A 79 8.06 -1.46 1.82
CA TYR A 79 8.01 -0.02 1.98
C TYR A 79 8.88 0.67 0.93
N GLN A 80 8.25 1.32 -0.05
CA GLN A 80 8.97 1.96 -1.15
C GLN A 80 8.10 2.98 -1.91
N LYS A 81 8.76 3.79 -2.73
CA LYS A 81 8.12 4.68 -3.71
C LYS A 81 8.02 4.01 -5.07
N PHE A 82 6.83 4.05 -5.65
CA PHE A 82 6.56 3.60 -7.01
C PHE A 82 6.58 4.79 -7.98
N HIS A 83 6.67 4.49 -9.27
CA HIS A 83 6.57 5.47 -10.34
C HIS A 83 5.34 5.16 -11.18
N ALA A 84 4.77 6.22 -11.76
CA ALA A 84 3.75 6.06 -12.79
C ALA A 84 4.29 5.23 -13.95
N ASP A 85 3.44 4.35 -14.45
CA ASP A 85 3.70 3.48 -15.60
C ASP A 85 2.41 3.41 -16.42
N PRO A 86 2.07 4.52 -17.13
CA PRO A 86 0.75 4.69 -17.71
C PRO A 86 0.42 3.60 -18.74
N GLY A 87 -0.80 3.07 -18.67
CA GLY A 87 -1.24 1.96 -19.53
C GLY A 87 -0.90 0.56 -19.02
N HIS A 88 -0.10 0.44 -17.96
CA HIS A 88 0.16 -0.84 -17.30
C HIS A 88 -0.74 -1.03 -16.08
N ILE A 89 -1.17 -2.28 -15.87
CA ILE A 89 -2.08 -2.66 -14.80
C ILE A 89 -1.40 -3.68 -13.90
N PHE A 90 -1.47 -3.47 -12.59
CA PHE A 90 -0.73 -4.26 -11.62
C PHE A 90 -1.61 -4.77 -10.48
N GLN A 91 -1.16 -5.83 -9.82
CA GLN A 91 -1.61 -6.29 -8.50
C GLN A 91 -0.39 -6.42 -7.58
N PHE A 92 -0.55 -6.14 -6.29
CA PHE A 92 0.49 -6.43 -5.29
C PHE A 92 0.56 -7.93 -4.98
N ARG A 93 -0.55 -8.66 -5.15
CA ARG A 93 -0.66 -10.10 -4.91
C ARG A 93 -1.72 -10.72 -5.82
N GLY A 94 -1.42 -11.85 -6.45
CA GLY A 94 -2.41 -12.63 -7.20
C GLY A 94 -3.24 -13.59 -6.32
N GLY A 95 -4.24 -14.22 -6.95
CA GLY A 95 -4.92 -15.41 -6.41
C GLY A 95 -6.42 -15.29 -6.11
N GLY A 96 -7.03 -14.12 -6.33
CA GLY A 96 -8.49 -13.93 -6.22
C GLY A 96 -9.08 -14.29 -4.86
N GLU A 97 -10.37 -14.61 -4.81
CA GLU A 97 -11.12 -14.89 -3.57
C GLU A 97 -10.46 -15.96 -2.68
N LYS A 98 -10.01 -17.07 -3.28
CA LYS A 98 -9.35 -18.19 -2.56
C LYS A 98 -8.08 -17.78 -1.83
N ALA A 99 -7.39 -16.75 -2.29
CA ALA A 99 -6.19 -16.26 -1.64
C ALA A 99 -6.46 -15.49 -0.34
N GLY A 100 -7.72 -15.14 -0.07
CA GLY A 100 -8.15 -14.44 1.14
C GLY A 100 -7.61 -13.01 1.26
N GLN A 101 -8.27 -12.20 2.08
CA GLN A 101 -7.83 -10.84 2.41
C GLN A 101 -6.80 -10.89 3.54
N HIS A 102 -5.60 -11.36 3.21
CA HIS A 102 -4.49 -11.53 4.15
C HIS A 102 -3.40 -10.47 4.00
N VAL A 103 -3.58 -9.56 3.05
CA VAL A 103 -2.61 -8.51 2.72
C VAL A 103 -3.36 -7.24 2.34
N LEU A 104 -3.07 -6.14 3.04
CA LEU A 104 -3.54 -4.80 2.71
C LEU A 104 -2.38 -3.93 2.28
N VAL A 105 -2.65 -2.95 1.41
CA VAL A 105 -1.67 -1.97 0.95
C VAL A 105 -2.18 -0.59 1.27
N ALA A 106 -1.44 0.16 2.09
CA ALA A 106 -1.70 1.58 2.31
C ALA A 106 -0.74 2.41 1.46
N GLN A 107 -1.27 3.41 0.76
CA GLN A 107 -0.49 4.29 -0.09
C GLN A 107 -0.73 5.75 0.24
N LEU A 108 0.32 6.55 0.15
CA LEU A 108 0.27 8.00 0.26
C LEU A 108 0.58 8.60 -1.11
N TRP A 109 -0.26 9.51 -1.54
CA TRP A 109 -0.26 10.14 -2.85
C TRP A 109 0.23 11.58 -2.74
N GLY A 110 1.20 11.92 -3.57
CA GLY A 110 1.68 13.29 -3.70
C GLY A 110 0.73 14.16 -4.52
N ASN A 111 1.04 15.45 -4.58
CA ASN A 111 0.25 16.41 -5.35
C ASN A 111 0.21 16.04 -6.84
N GLY A 112 -0.99 16.11 -7.43
CA GLY A 112 -1.20 15.83 -8.85
C GLY A 112 -1.03 14.36 -9.22
N SER A 113 -1.11 13.43 -8.27
CA SER A 113 -1.12 11.99 -8.55
C SER A 113 -2.44 11.52 -9.15
N GLU A 114 -2.37 10.49 -10.00
CA GLU A 114 -3.54 9.87 -10.63
C GLU A 114 -3.40 8.35 -10.64
N VAL A 115 -4.48 7.66 -10.31
CA VAL A 115 -4.55 6.19 -10.25
C VAL A 115 -5.87 5.70 -10.83
N ILE A 116 -5.84 4.53 -11.45
CA ILE A 116 -7.03 3.78 -11.85
C ILE A 116 -7.14 2.55 -10.95
N TYR A 117 -8.32 2.28 -10.42
CA TYR A 117 -8.65 1.02 -9.75
C TYR A 117 -9.73 0.28 -10.54
N TYR A 118 -9.58 -1.04 -10.67
CA TYR A 118 -10.56 -1.90 -11.34
C TYR A 118 -11.45 -2.58 -10.30
N TYR A 119 -12.74 -2.29 -10.36
CA TYR A 119 -13.71 -2.75 -9.37
C TYR A 119 -13.78 -4.27 -9.30
N ARG A 120 -13.88 -4.81 -8.08
CA ARG A 120 -14.07 -6.26 -7.80
C ARG A 120 -12.96 -7.18 -8.33
N SER A 121 -11.89 -6.63 -8.91
CA SER A 121 -10.76 -7.41 -9.45
C SER A 121 -10.06 -8.27 -8.39
N HIS A 122 -10.15 -7.90 -7.10
CA HIS A 122 -9.63 -8.69 -5.98
C HIS A 122 -10.33 -10.05 -5.79
N ASN A 123 -11.53 -10.23 -6.35
CA ASN A 123 -12.27 -11.50 -6.28
C ASN A 123 -11.77 -12.51 -7.31
N HIS A 124 -11.05 -12.07 -8.35
CA HIS A 124 -10.67 -12.91 -9.48
C HIS A 124 -9.19 -13.29 -9.42
N ALA A 125 -8.91 -14.56 -9.73
CA ALA A 125 -7.54 -15.04 -9.89
C ALA A 125 -7.04 -14.66 -11.30
N LEU A 126 -6.70 -13.39 -11.47
CA LEU A 126 -6.24 -12.85 -12.75
C LEU A 126 -4.85 -13.41 -13.10
N PRO A 127 -4.60 -13.78 -14.37
CA PRO A 127 -3.27 -14.12 -14.82
C PRO A 127 -2.38 -12.89 -14.73
N GLY A 128 -1.21 -13.05 -14.10
CA GLY A 128 -0.24 -11.97 -13.99
C GLY A 128 1.18 -12.47 -14.19
N VAL A 129 2.04 -11.61 -14.71
CA VAL A 129 3.48 -11.84 -14.84
C VAL A 129 4.24 -10.93 -13.90
N LYS A 130 5.37 -11.40 -13.34
CA LYS A 130 6.19 -10.56 -12.47
C LYS A 130 6.85 -9.45 -13.29
N ALA A 131 6.57 -8.20 -12.95
CA ALA A 131 7.21 -7.03 -13.53
C ALA A 131 8.49 -6.64 -12.76
N SER A 132 9.33 -5.82 -13.39
CA SER A 132 10.59 -5.32 -12.81
C SER A 132 10.38 -4.49 -11.53
N ASN A 133 9.20 -3.88 -11.39
CA ASN A 133 8.78 -3.15 -10.20
C ASN A 133 8.36 -4.08 -9.04
N GLY A 134 8.48 -5.40 -9.19
CA GLY A 134 8.13 -6.40 -8.18
C GLY A 134 6.62 -6.59 -7.97
N LEU A 135 5.77 -6.08 -8.86
CA LEU A 135 4.33 -6.32 -8.89
C LEU A 135 3.97 -7.40 -9.91
N TRP A 136 2.71 -7.82 -9.89
CA TRP A 136 2.13 -8.70 -10.92
C TRP A 136 1.44 -7.84 -11.96
N GLU A 137 1.98 -7.78 -13.17
CA GLU A 137 1.35 -7.11 -14.30
C GLU A 137 0.24 -7.99 -14.88
N VAL A 138 -0.95 -7.40 -15.04
CA VAL A 138 -2.17 -8.07 -15.49
C VAL A 138 -2.58 -7.49 -16.84
N PRO A 139 -2.80 -8.32 -17.88
CA PRO A 139 -3.29 -7.82 -19.16
C PRO A 139 -4.74 -7.35 -19.03
N TYR A 140 -5.07 -6.22 -19.66
CA TYR A 140 -6.44 -5.67 -19.63
C TYR A 140 -7.50 -6.65 -20.14
N ALA A 141 -7.19 -7.44 -21.17
CA ALA A 141 -8.10 -8.48 -21.68
C ALA A 141 -8.55 -9.47 -20.59
N ALA A 142 -7.67 -9.81 -19.63
CA ALA A 142 -8.04 -10.70 -18.53
C ALA A 142 -9.00 -10.05 -17.52
N LEU A 143 -8.96 -8.72 -17.39
CA LEU A 143 -9.98 -7.98 -16.62
C LEU A 143 -11.32 -8.00 -17.35
N GLU A 144 -11.32 -7.81 -18.68
CA GLU A 144 -12.54 -7.88 -19.49
C GLU A 144 -13.19 -9.26 -19.40
N ASP A 145 -12.41 -10.33 -19.60
CA ASP A 145 -12.87 -11.72 -19.49
C ASP A 145 -13.44 -12.04 -18.10
N ALA A 146 -12.89 -11.42 -17.06
CA ALA A 146 -13.36 -11.55 -15.67
C ALA A 146 -14.55 -10.64 -15.33
N GLY A 147 -15.03 -9.80 -16.27
CA GLY A 147 -16.11 -8.83 -16.02
C GLY A 147 -15.71 -7.67 -15.11
N CYS A 148 -14.41 -7.34 -15.06
CA CYS A 148 -13.79 -6.32 -14.21
C CYS A 148 -13.27 -5.11 -15.03
N SER A 149 -13.87 -4.83 -16.18
CA SER A 149 -13.51 -3.67 -17.03
C SER A 149 -13.97 -2.33 -16.45
N GLU A 150 -14.97 -2.34 -15.56
CA GLU A 150 -15.41 -1.15 -14.83
C GLU A 150 -14.29 -0.64 -13.91
N CYS A 151 -13.90 0.63 -14.08
CA CYS A 151 -12.80 1.22 -13.33
C CYS A 151 -13.14 2.62 -12.79
N LEU A 152 -12.44 3.02 -11.74
CA LEU A 152 -12.48 4.36 -11.18
C LEU A 152 -11.12 5.02 -11.35
N ARG A 153 -11.09 6.15 -12.05
CA ARG A 153 -9.93 7.04 -12.09
C ARG A 153 -10.06 8.07 -10.98
N ILE A 154 -9.05 8.15 -10.12
CA ILE A 154 -8.96 9.08 -8.99
C ILE A 154 -7.83 10.07 -9.25
N SER A 155 -8.10 11.37 -9.01
CA SER A 155 -7.14 12.45 -9.16
C SER A 155 -6.89 13.10 -7.80
N PHE A 156 -5.71 12.86 -7.23
CA PHE A 156 -5.26 13.43 -5.96
C PHE A 156 -4.61 14.78 -6.21
N ARG A 157 -5.42 15.80 -6.54
CA ARG A 157 -4.91 17.13 -6.93
C ARG A 157 -3.95 17.73 -5.91
N HIS A 158 -4.27 17.57 -4.63
CA HIS A 158 -3.46 18.06 -3.52
C HIS A 158 -2.85 16.94 -2.68
N GLY A 159 -2.85 15.70 -3.18
CA GLY A 159 -2.46 14.53 -2.41
C GLY A 159 -3.64 13.87 -1.69
N GLY A 160 -3.36 12.73 -1.09
CA GLY A 160 -4.37 11.87 -0.48
C GLY A 160 -3.78 10.54 -0.08
N TRP A 161 -4.64 9.63 0.36
CA TRP A 161 -4.22 8.29 0.76
C TRP A 161 -5.23 7.25 0.28
N THR A 162 -4.74 6.04 0.07
CA THR A 162 -5.59 4.87 -0.19
C THR A 162 -5.23 3.71 0.73
N ILE A 163 -6.20 2.84 0.96
CA ILE A 163 -5.97 1.48 1.43
C ILE A 163 -6.70 0.51 0.52
N GLN A 164 -6.04 -0.58 0.14
CA GLN A 164 -6.60 -1.56 -0.78
C GLN A 164 -6.28 -2.99 -0.37
N ASP A 165 -7.12 -3.91 -0.82
CA ASP A 165 -6.76 -5.31 -0.91
C ASP A 165 -5.59 -5.46 -1.89
N ALA A 166 -4.56 -6.21 -1.51
CA ALA A 166 -3.39 -6.39 -2.37
C ALA A 166 -3.71 -7.07 -3.72
N ARG A 167 -4.86 -7.72 -3.83
CA ARG A 167 -5.37 -8.37 -5.05
C ARG A 167 -6.12 -7.42 -5.97
N THR A 168 -6.44 -6.21 -5.54
CA THR A 168 -7.08 -5.22 -6.41
C THR A 168 -6.13 -4.84 -7.54
N ALA A 169 -6.62 -4.89 -8.78
CA ALA A 169 -5.89 -4.43 -9.94
C ALA A 169 -5.95 -2.89 -10.04
N PHE A 170 -4.83 -2.28 -10.37
CA PHE A 170 -4.71 -0.82 -10.46
C PHE A 170 -3.66 -0.38 -11.49
N GLY A 171 -3.74 0.86 -11.97
CA GLY A 171 -2.74 1.48 -12.84
C GLY A 171 -2.28 2.82 -12.27
N TYR A 172 -0.96 3.05 -12.19
CA TYR A 172 -0.40 4.34 -11.79
C TYR A 172 -0.26 5.25 -13.01
N GLU A 173 -1.21 6.16 -13.19
CA GLU A 173 -1.26 7.04 -14.36
C GLU A 173 -0.35 8.27 -14.20
N ARG A 174 -0.22 8.80 -12.98
CA ARG A 174 0.60 9.98 -12.70
C ARG A 174 1.14 10.01 -11.28
N GLY A 175 2.34 10.57 -11.13
CA GLY A 175 2.98 10.82 -9.84
C GLY A 175 3.75 9.61 -9.31
N THR A 176 4.05 9.64 -8.01
CA THR A 176 5.00 8.69 -7.40
C THR A 176 4.55 8.30 -5.98
N PRO A 177 3.56 7.39 -5.84
CA PRO A 177 3.04 7.06 -4.52
C PRO A 177 4.08 6.36 -3.65
N ILE A 178 4.02 6.62 -2.35
CA ILE A 178 4.74 5.85 -1.33
C ILE A 178 3.79 4.78 -0.81
N ALA A 179 4.15 3.52 -0.97
CA ALA A 179 3.30 2.40 -0.58
C ALA A 179 3.94 1.53 0.50
N THR A 180 3.09 1.05 1.39
CA THR A 180 3.39 0.07 2.43
C THR A 180 2.50 -1.16 2.23
N VAL A 181 3.07 -2.35 2.34
CA VAL A 181 2.33 -3.62 2.23
C VAL A 181 2.36 -4.29 3.59
N PHE A 182 1.18 -4.56 4.13
CA PHE A 182 1.00 -5.24 5.41
C PHE A 182 0.42 -6.63 5.18
N ALA A 183 1.04 -7.65 5.77
CA ALA A 183 0.60 -9.03 5.64
C ALA A 183 0.40 -9.69 7.01
N THR A 184 -0.55 -10.61 7.08
CA THR A 184 -0.73 -11.51 8.22
C THR A 184 0.51 -12.37 8.48
N ARG A 185 0.62 -12.91 9.69
CA ARG A 185 1.77 -13.71 10.13
C ARG A 185 2.02 -14.92 9.23
N GLU A 186 0.96 -15.58 8.81
CA GLU A 186 1.00 -16.80 7.98
C GLU A 186 1.54 -16.51 6.59
N VAL A 187 1.18 -15.36 6.02
CA VAL A 187 1.62 -14.93 4.69
C VAL A 187 3.05 -14.42 4.74
N ILE A 188 3.35 -13.51 5.68
CA ILE A 188 4.63 -12.80 5.72
C ILE A 188 5.82 -13.72 6.06
N ALA A 189 5.58 -14.81 6.80
CA ALA A 189 6.60 -15.81 7.13
C ALA A 189 7.24 -16.48 5.89
N ARG A 190 6.57 -16.41 4.73
CA ARG A 190 7.05 -16.98 3.46
C ARG A 190 7.72 -15.94 2.56
N TRP A 191 7.77 -14.68 2.98
CA TRP A 191 8.29 -13.57 2.18
C TRP A 191 9.69 -13.19 2.65
N THR A 192 10.51 -12.69 1.72
CA THR A 192 11.82 -12.12 2.05
C THR A 192 11.65 -10.92 2.97
N ARG A 193 12.53 -10.81 3.97
CA ARG A 193 12.55 -9.68 4.90
C ARG A 193 13.08 -8.43 4.22
N LEU A 194 12.60 -7.27 4.67
CA LEU A 194 13.15 -5.98 4.27
C LEU A 194 14.54 -5.80 4.87
N LYS A 195 15.54 -5.61 4.00
CA LYS A 195 16.91 -5.36 4.42
C LYS A 195 17.09 -3.93 4.88
N VAL A 196 17.48 -3.73 6.13
CA VAL A 196 17.76 -2.42 6.70
C VAL A 196 19.26 -2.25 6.96
N PRO A 197 19.83 -1.04 6.78
CA PRO A 197 21.24 -0.80 7.10
C PRO A 197 21.56 -1.17 8.55
N ASN A 198 22.70 -1.82 8.76
CA ASN A 198 23.20 -2.19 10.09
C ASN A 198 23.94 -1.02 10.76
N SER A 199 23.25 0.10 10.88
CA SER A 199 23.72 1.29 11.58
C SER A 199 22.98 1.48 12.90
N LYS A 200 23.64 2.08 13.89
CA LYS A 200 23.08 2.24 15.25
C LYS A 200 21.77 3.02 15.26
N ASP A 201 21.67 4.06 14.43
CA ASP A 201 20.48 4.91 14.28
C ASP A 201 19.30 4.13 13.68
N VAL A 202 19.53 3.35 12.62
CA VAL A 202 18.50 2.53 11.98
C VAL A 202 18.02 1.43 12.93
N ILE A 203 18.94 0.73 13.60
CA ILE A 203 18.57 -0.32 14.58
C ILE A 203 17.81 0.27 15.76
N SER A 204 18.21 1.43 16.26
CA SER A 204 17.49 2.13 17.33
C SER A 204 16.08 2.48 16.89
N LYS A 205 15.93 3.00 15.67
CA LYS A 205 14.62 3.35 15.10
C LYS A 205 13.73 2.12 14.87
N VAL A 206 14.29 1.00 14.44
CA VAL A 206 13.58 -0.27 14.31
C VAL A 206 13.01 -0.72 15.67
N ARG A 207 13.82 -0.74 16.72
CA ARG A 207 13.38 -1.15 18.06
C ARG A 207 12.29 -0.22 18.60
N GLU A 208 12.42 1.07 18.34
CA GLU A 208 11.39 2.04 18.67
C GLU A 208 10.07 1.69 17.96
N LEU A 209 10.09 1.49 16.63
CA LEU A 209 8.91 1.13 15.85
C LEU A 209 8.24 -0.15 16.35
N GLU A 210 9.00 -1.18 16.69
CA GLU A 210 8.49 -2.43 17.25
C GLU A 210 7.77 -2.23 18.60
N SER A 211 8.15 -1.19 19.36
CA SER A 211 7.52 -0.86 20.65
C SER A 211 6.25 0.00 20.53
N VAL A 212 6.04 0.69 19.40
CA VAL A 212 4.92 1.63 19.22
C VAL A 212 3.57 0.92 19.21
N ASN A 213 3.48 -0.23 18.55
CA ASN A 213 2.22 -0.95 18.41
C ASN A 213 2.42 -2.48 18.38
N PRO A 214 1.91 -3.23 19.37
CA PRO A 214 2.11 -4.68 19.42
C PRO A 214 1.36 -5.44 18.31
N LYS A 215 0.37 -4.82 17.65
CA LYS A 215 -0.41 -5.44 16.55
C LYS A 215 0.19 -5.23 15.17
N ILE A 216 1.09 -4.27 15.00
CA ILE A 216 1.70 -3.92 13.70
C ILE A 216 3.22 -4.02 13.85
N GLY A 217 3.77 -5.14 13.37
CA GLY A 217 5.20 -5.41 13.43
C GLY A 217 5.97 -5.02 12.16
N LEU A 218 7.27 -5.30 12.17
CA LEU A 218 8.17 -5.14 11.04
C LEU A 218 8.71 -6.51 10.61
N HIS A 219 8.71 -6.80 9.30
CA HIS A 219 9.35 -8.01 8.76
C HIS A 219 10.66 -7.66 8.09
N ILE A 220 11.65 -7.37 8.93
CA ILE A 220 12.94 -6.82 8.52
C ILE A 220 14.10 -7.72 8.97
N GLU A 221 15.26 -7.53 8.33
CA GLU A 221 16.55 -8.10 8.68
C GLU A 221 17.64 -7.04 8.51
N CYS A 222 18.65 -7.06 9.37
CA CYS A 222 19.80 -6.17 9.21
C CYS A 222 20.71 -6.69 8.08
N GLU A 223 21.26 -5.78 7.29
CA GLU A 223 22.31 -6.13 6.33
C GLU A 223 23.56 -6.62 7.07
N ASP A 224 24.20 -7.65 6.51
CA ASP A 224 25.49 -8.09 7.02
C ASP A 224 26.48 -6.93 6.88
N SER A 225 27.16 -6.59 7.97
CA SER A 225 28.27 -5.65 7.91
C SER A 225 29.37 -6.29 7.07
N PHE A 226 29.61 -5.76 5.87
CA PHE A 226 30.85 -6.02 5.16
C PHE A 226 31.99 -5.43 6.00
N GLU A 227 32.53 -6.21 6.93
CA GLU A 227 33.91 -6.01 7.36
C GLU A 227 34.76 -6.30 6.13
N ASN A 228 35.20 -5.23 5.46
CA ASN A 228 36.19 -5.34 4.40
C ASN A 228 37.44 -6.02 4.99
N ILE A 229 37.77 -7.16 4.42
CA ILE A 229 39.08 -7.85 4.55
C ILE A 229 40.17 -6.95 3.98
#